data_AF-A0A3C1HVI7-F1
#
_entry.id   AF-A0A3C1HVI7-F1
#
_cell.length_a   1.000
_cell.length_b   1.000
_cell.length_c   1.000
_cell.angle_alpha   90.00
_cell.angle_beta   90.00
_cell.angle_gamma   90.00
#
_symmetry.space_group_name_H-M   'P 1'
#
loop_
_entity.id
_entity.type
_entity.pdbx_description
1 polymer ?
#
loop_
_entity_poly.entity_id
_entity_poly.type
_entity_poly.pdbx_seq_one_letter_code
_entity_poly.pdbx_strand_id
1 'polypeptide(L)'
;LFSPDGKFIVMPLLEDNGFDIFSVEEKKVVKRINPPNAKKEGFAEGLFIPAKNAFFVSQMTTGNIYEYSYPGFEFRRTVYTHGNWSKFIAWCPEKNMVAVSNWISNDISLLDYDSGKLLGKLKTGAAPRGMVFLDGGKNLLSLSFDSGVIEKFEVDSFKRIDSIKIPKACMRHVILSKDSKYAFISDMYNCKVYKLELAAFKIVSSVKIYINPNTIDMFTSGGHSFIFASTRGPNNPKDYTKRSPSNGKIHIIDADTMSIVKTFYGGNQPTGLDVSPDGSLLCFSNFQDANIELYKITCE
;
A
#
# COMPACT_ATOMS: atom_id res chain seq x y z
N LEU A 1 0.95 -6.58 -6.93
CA LEU A 1 0.08 -7.29 -5.97
C LEU A 1 -0.05 -8.73 -6.43
N PHE A 2 0.48 -9.69 -5.69
CA PHE A 2 0.22 -11.10 -5.93
C PHE A 2 -1.26 -11.39 -5.70
N SER A 3 -1.81 -12.23 -6.56
CA SER A 3 -3.15 -12.76 -6.36
C SER A 3 -3.19 -13.70 -5.16
N PRO A 4 -4.35 -13.89 -4.52
CA PRO A 4 -4.49 -14.78 -3.35
C PRO A 4 -4.02 -16.22 -3.58
N ASP A 5 -4.08 -16.72 -4.82
CA ASP A 5 -3.59 -18.04 -5.21
C ASP A 5 -2.12 -18.05 -5.70
N GLY A 6 -1.44 -16.90 -5.68
CA GLY A 6 -0.05 -16.73 -6.12
C GLY A 6 0.18 -16.83 -7.63
N LYS A 7 -0.85 -17.02 -8.46
CA LYS A 7 -0.69 -17.26 -9.91
C LYS A 7 -0.47 -16.00 -10.72
N PHE A 8 -0.95 -14.85 -10.25
CA PHE A 8 -0.88 -13.59 -10.97
C PHE A 8 -0.24 -12.49 -10.14
N ILE A 9 0.35 -11.52 -10.83
CA ILE A 9 0.73 -10.23 -10.26
C ILE A 9 -0.09 -9.17 -10.99
N VAL A 10 -0.85 -8.38 -10.23
CA VAL A 10 -1.64 -7.27 -10.74
C VAL A 10 -0.90 -5.94 -10.52
N MET A 11 -0.86 -5.14 -11.58
CA MET A 11 -0.11 -3.88 -11.64
C MET A 11 -1.00 -2.73 -12.14
N PRO A 12 -1.53 -1.89 -11.23
CA PRO A 12 -2.13 -0.62 -11.60
C PRO A 12 -1.14 0.26 -12.36
N LEU A 13 -1.58 0.87 -13.46
CA LEU A 13 -0.74 1.68 -14.33
C LEU A 13 -0.99 3.18 -14.10
N LEU A 14 0.00 3.90 -13.58
CA LEU A 14 -0.18 5.30 -13.22
C LEU A 14 -0.31 6.21 -14.46
N GLU A 15 0.48 5.95 -15.50
CA GLU A 15 0.56 6.77 -16.72
C GLU A 15 -0.04 6.07 -17.96
N ASP A 16 -0.82 5.01 -17.74
CA ASP A 16 -1.47 4.24 -18.80
C ASP A 16 -2.85 3.74 -18.34
N ASN A 17 -3.57 3.08 -19.25
CA ASN A 17 -4.94 2.67 -19.08
C ASN A 17 -5.01 1.40 -18.23
N GLY A 18 -5.63 1.54 -17.06
CA GLY A 18 -6.09 0.44 -16.23
C GLY A 18 -4.98 -0.27 -15.48
N PHE A 19 -4.97 -1.60 -15.58
CA PHE A 19 -3.99 -2.45 -14.90
C PHE A 19 -3.61 -3.67 -15.74
N ASP A 20 -2.37 -4.10 -15.58
CA ASP A 20 -1.84 -5.33 -16.17
C ASP A 20 -1.97 -6.52 -15.23
N ILE A 21 -2.24 -7.69 -15.82
CA ILE A 21 -2.21 -9.00 -15.18
C ILE A 21 -1.01 -9.74 -15.75
N PHE A 22 -0.02 -9.96 -14.91
CA PHE A 22 1.17 -10.74 -15.21
C PHE A 22 1.01 -12.16 -14.67
N SER A 23 1.22 -13.18 -15.50
CA SER A 23 1.22 -14.58 -15.08
C SER A 23 2.58 -14.94 -14.50
N VAL A 24 2.60 -15.45 -13.26
CA VAL A 24 3.83 -15.89 -12.58
C VAL A 24 4.43 -17.11 -13.29
N GLU A 25 3.58 -18.01 -13.77
CA GLU A 25 4.00 -19.22 -14.50
C GLU A 25 4.59 -18.88 -15.87
N GLU A 26 3.86 -18.09 -16.68
CA GLU A 26 4.26 -17.76 -18.05
C GLU A 26 5.30 -16.63 -18.11
N LYS A 27 5.53 -15.93 -16.99
CA LYS A 27 6.47 -14.81 -16.85
C LYS A 27 6.26 -13.69 -17.86
N LYS A 28 4.99 -13.37 -18.15
CA LYS A 28 4.61 -12.29 -19.06
C LYS A 28 3.27 -11.67 -18.66
N VAL A 29 3.01 -10.46 -19.15
CA VAL A 29 1.67 -9.88 -19.13
C VAL A 29 0.77 -10.71 -20.02
N VAL A 30 -0.30 -11.26 -19.45
CA VAL A 30 -1.27 -12.10 -20.16
C VAL A 30 -2.54 -11.32 -20.53
N LYS A 31 -2.83 -10.22 -19.82
CA LYS A 31 -4.00 -9.39 -20.08
C LYS A 31 -3.80 -7.99 -19.52
N ARG A 32 -4.25 -6.98 -20.28
CA ARG A 32 -4.50 -5.62 -19.77
C ARG A 32 -5.99 -5.41 -19.61
N ILE A 33 -6.40 -4.79 -18.51
CA ILE A 33 -7.81 -4.49 -18.22
C ILE A 33 -7.99 -2.99 -18.12
N ASN A 34 -8.89 -2.47 -18.95
CA ASN A 34 -9.28 -1.06 -18.98
C ASN A 34 -10.64 -0.89 -18.31
N PRO A 35 -10.74 -0.15 -17.19
CA PRO A 35 -12.02 0.10 -16.57
C PRO A 35 -12.95 0.93 -17.45
N PRO A 36 -14.25 0.62 -17.47
CA PRO A 36 -15.21 1.31 -18.34
C PRO A 36 -15.35 2.77 -17.92
N ASN A 37 -15.37 3.67 -18.91
CA ASN A 37 -15.51 5.13 -18.73
C ASN A 37 -14.47 5.77 -17.79
N ALA A 38 -13.37 5.08 -17.50
CA ALA A 38 -12.27 5.65 -16.75
C ALA A 38 -11.53 6.71 -17.58
N LYS A 39 -10.89 7.66 -16.91
CA LYS A 39 -9.86 8.47 -17.56
C LYS A 39 -8.69 7.56 -17.96
N LYS A 40 -7.84 8.03 -18.87
CA LYS A 40 -6.75 7.22 -19.41
C LYS A 40 -5.68 6.84 -18.39
N GLU A 41 -5.53 7.59 -17.30
CA GLU A 41 -4.37 7.49 -16.40
C GLU A 41 -4.77 7.66 -14.93
N GLY A 42 -3.83 7.37 -14.04
CA GLY A 42 -3.93 7.60 -12.60
C GLY A 42 -4.35 6.39 -11.79
N PHE A 43 -4.17 5.16 -12.29
CA PHE A 43 -4.41 3.96 -11.49
C PHE A 43 -3.29 3.79 -10.48
N ALA A 44 -3.63 3.83 -9.19
CA ALA A 44 -2.65 4.07 -8.15
C ALA A 44 -2.38 2.85 -7.26
N GLU A 45 -3.43 2.23 -6.74
CA GLU A 45 -3.32 1.11 -5.79
C GLU A 45 -4.37 0.05 -6.11
N GLY A 46 -4.09 -1.20 -5.74
CA GLY A 46 -5.05 -2.29 -5.84
C GLY A 46 -5.22 -3.01 -4.51
N LEU A 47 -6.31 -3.74 -4.36
CA LEU A 47 -6.61 -4.54 -3.18
C LEU A 47 -7.38 -5.81 -3.57
N PHE A 48 -6.84 -6.97 -3.25
CA PHE A 48 -7.60 -8.21 -3.29
C PHE A 48 -8.46 -8.36 -2.04
N ILE A 49 -9.70 -8.82 -2.21
CA ILE A 49 -10.62 -9.16 -1.13
C ILE A 49 -11.08 -10.61 -1.36
N PRO A 50 -10.30 -11.61 -0.89
CA PRO A 50 -10.57 -13.03 -1.14
C PRO A 50 -11.96 -13.46 -0.67
N ALA A 51 -12.41 -12.97 0.49
CA ALA A 51 -13.71 -13.28 1.07
C ALA A 51 -14.91 -12.88 0.17
N LYS A 52 -14.68 -11.99 -0.80
CA LYS A 52 -15.69 -11.51 -1.76
C LYS A 52 -15.36 -11.91 -3.20
N ASN A 53 -14.33 -12.73 -3.41
CA ASN A 53 -13.79 -13.06 -4.73
C ASN A 53 -13.63 -11.80 -5.58
N ALA A 54 -12.99 -10.77 -5.02
CA ALA A 54 -12.96 -9.44 -5.59
C ALA A 54 -11.54 -8.87 -5.67
N PHE A 55 -11.34 -7.98 -6.65
CA PHE A 55 -10.19 -7.10 -6.76
C PHE A 55 -10.66 -5.67 -6.97
N PHE A 56 -10.14 -4.75 -6.16
CA PHE A 56 -10.35 -3.31 -6.33
C PHE A 56 -9.12 -2.65 -6.90
N VAL A 57 -9.32 -1.61 -7.72
CA VAL A 57 -8.27 -0.69 -8.16
C VAL A 57 -8.76 0.75 -8.04
N SER A 58 -7.93 1.65 -7.51
CA SER A 58 -8.23 3.07 -7.42
C SER A 58 -7.76 3.84 -8.65
N GLN A 59 -8.50 4.89 -9.03
CA GLN A 59 -8.04 5.87 -10.01
C GLN A 59 -8.09 7.28 -9.44
N MET A 60 -6.91 7.79 -9.11
CA MET A 60 -6.78 9.04 -8.37
C MET A 60 -7.32 10.25 -9.13
N THR A 61 -7.22 10.27 -10.45
CA THR A 61 -7.66 11.39 -11.31
C THR A 61 -9.20 11.52 -11.45
N THR A 62 -9.95 10.60 -10.84
CA THR A 62 -11.42 10.55 -10.93
C THR A 62 -12.13 10.50 -9.58
N GLY A 63 -11.43 10.15 -8.49
CA GLY A 63 -12.09 9.89 -7.21
C GLY A 63 -12.95 8.62 -7.23
N ASN A 64 -12.59 7.64 -8.06
CA ASN A 64 -13.30 6.36 -8.14
C ASN A 64 -12.39 5.19 -7.76
N ILE A 65 -13.02 4.12 -7.25
CA ILE A 65 -12.47 2.77 -7.22
C ILE A 65 -13.34 1.85 -8.09
N TYR A 66 -12.73 0.84 -8.70
CA TYR A 66 -13.39 -0.09 -9.60
C TYR A 66 -13.28 -1.51 -9.03
N GLU A 67 -14.41 -2.20 -8.92
CA GLU A 67 -14.46 -3.59 -8.46
C GLU A 67 -14.49 -4.55 -9.64
N TYR A 68 -13.69 -5.60 -9.55
CA TYR A 68 -13.65 -6.73 -10.46
C TYR A 68 -13.87 -8.03 -9.69
N SER A 69 -14.41 -9.04 -10.37
CA SER A 69 -14.36 -10.41 -9.88
C SER A 69 -12.92 -10.92 -9.87
N TYR A 70 -12.63 -11.90 -9.03
CA TYR A 70 -11.40 -12.66 -9.05
C TYR A 70 -11.76 -14.14 -8.91
N PRO A 71 -11.20 -15.07 -9.71
CA PRO A 71 -10.04 -14.91 -10.61
C PRO A 71 -10.32 -14.40 -12.04
N GLY A 72 -11.58 -14.19 -12.42
CA GLY A 72 -11.93 -13.84 -13.81
C GLY A 72 -11.60 -12.40 -14.25
N PHE A 73 -11.43 -11.48 -13.29
CA PHE A 73 -11.28 -10.04 -13.53
C PHE A 73 -12.39 -9.45 -14.41
N GLU A 74 -13.63 -9.85 -14.15
CA GLU A 74 -14.82 -9.28 -14.79
C GLU A 74 -15.26 -8.05 -14.03
N PHE A 75 -15.51 -6.95 -14.75
CA PHE A 75 -15.96 -5.71 -14.12
C PHE A 75 -17.30 -5.92 -13.39
N ARG A 76 -17.38 -5.50 -12.13
CA ARG A 76 -18.60 -5.54 -11.32
C ARG A 76 -19.26 -4.17 -11.24
N ARG A 77 -18.51 -3.14 -10.85
CA ARG A 77 -19.03 -1.79 -10.65
C ARG A 77 -17.93 -0.74 -10.44
N THR A 78 -18.34 0.51 -10.56
CA THR A 78 -17.59 1.70 -10.14
C THR A 78 -18.18 2.23 -8.84
N VAL A 79 -17.33 2.60 -7.90
CA VAL A 79 -17.73 3.24 -6.63
C VAL A 79 -17.06 4.60 -6.54
N TYR A 80 -17.87 5.65 -6.44
CA TYR A 80 -17.37 7.00 -6.19
C TYR A 80 -16.94 7.12 -4.72
N THR A 81 -15.72 7.59 -4.49
CA THR A 81 -15.15 7.66 -3.14
C THR A 81 -15.64 8.88 -2.38
N HIS A 82 -16.29 9.84 -3.05
CA HIS A 82 -16.63 11.15 -2.49
C HIS A 82 -15.41 12.00 -2.09
N GLY A 83 -14.21 11.63 -2.51
CA GLY A 83 -12.98 12.38 -2.26
C GLY A 83 -12.33 12.93 -3.52
N ASN A 84 -11.18 13.60 -3.32
CA ASN A 84 -10.34 14.06 -4.40
C ASN A 84 -8.98 13.36 -4.33
N TRP A 85 -8.54 12.79 -5.46
CA TRP A 85 -7.23 12.15 -5.58
C TRP A 85 -7.09 10.88 -4.73
N SER A 86 -8.06 9.98 -4.87
CA SER A 86 -8.14 8.70 -4.12
C SER A 86 -6.99 7.76 -4.47
N LYS A 87 -6.31 7.22 -3.45
CA LYS A 87 -5.15 6.34 -3.61
C LYS A 87 -5.34 4.98 -2.95
N PHE A 88 -5.10 4.90 -1.64
CA PHE A 88 -5.02 3.65 -0.90
C PHE A 88 -6.42 3.13 -0.54
N ILE A 89 -6.57 1.81 -0.52
CA ILE A 89 -7.82 1.11 -0.22
C ILE A 89 -7.54 0.12 0.91
N ALA A 90 -8.38 0.10 1.95
CA ALA A 90 -8.35 -0.89 3.02
C ALA A 90 -9.72 -1.55 3.17
N TRP A 91 -9.73 -2.83 3.55
CA TRP A 91 -10.92 -3.65 3.75
C TRP A 91 -11.07 -4.03 5.23
N CYS A 92 -12.29 -3.89 5.77
CA CYS A 92 -12.67 -4.42 7.08
C CYS A 92 -13.77 -5.48 6.89
N PRO A 93 -13.46 -6.78 7.06
CA PRO A 93 -14.46 -7.84 6.93
C PRO A 93 -15.53 -7.78 8.02
N GLU A 94 -15.18 -7.42 9.25
CA GLU A 94 -16.10 -7.42 10.40
C GLU A 94 -17.21 -6.39 10.27
N LYS A 95 -16.92 -5.23 9.66
CA LYS A 95 -17.89 -4.17 9.38
C LYS A 95 -18.40 -4.17 7.95
N ASN A 96 -17.96 -5.12 7.11
CA ASN A 96 -18.25 -5.15 5.68
C ASN A 96 -17.99 -3.79 5.00
N MET A 97 -16.85 -3.18 5.31
CA MET A 97 -16.56 -1.77 4.99
C MET A 97 -15.25 -1.62 4.21
N VAL A 98 -15.26 -0.75 3.19
CA VAL A 98 -14.07 -0.31 2.46
C VAL A 98 -13.71 1.11 2.89
N ALA A 99 -12.45 1.36 3.19
CA ALA A 99 -11.97 2.70 3.50
C ALA A 99 -10.96 3.15 2.44
N VAL A 100 -11.07 4.41 1.99
CA VAL A 100 -10.27 4.96 0.88
C VAL A 100 -9.63 6.29 1.28
N SER A 101 -8.30 6.38 1.16
CA SER A 101 -7.56 7.63 1.42
C SER A 101 -7.68 8.59 0.23
N ASN A 102 -8.01 9.85 0.47
CA ASN A 102 -8.14 10.86 -0.56
C ASN A 102 -7.10 11.97 -0.37
N TRP A 103 -6.10 11.97 -1.26
CA TRP A 103 -4.87 12.73 -1.07
C TRP A 103 -5.09 14.25 -1.05
N ILE A 104 -5.93 14.78 -1.95
CA ILE A 104 -6.12 16.23 -2.07
C ILE A 104 -7.21 16.75 -1.12
N SER A 105 -8.27 15.98 -0.89
CA SER A 105 -9.33 16.38 0.05
C SER A 105 -8.95 16.21 1.52
N ASN A 106 -7.80 15.60 1.84
CA ASN A 106 -7.31 15.39 3.21
C ASN A 106 -8.35 14.68 4.09
N ASP A 107 -8.98 13.66 3.53
CA ASP A 107 -9.97 12.83 4.21
C ASP A 107 -9.83 11.37 3.82
N ILE A 108 -10.44 10.51 4.64
CA ILE A 108 -10.68 9.10 4.34
C ILE A 108 -12.17 8.91 4.22
N SER A 109 -12.61 8.25 3.17
CA SER A 109 -14.01 7.88 2.99
C SER A 109 -14.24 6.45 3.47
N LEU A 110 -15.23 6.27 4.34
CA LEU A 110 -15.69 4.98 4.82
C LEU A 110 -16.93 4.60 4.02
N LEU A 111 -16.87 3.49 3.28
CA LEU A 111 -17.88 3.06 2.34
C LEU A 111 -18.43 1.71 2.77
N ASP A 112 -19.75 1.54 2.72
CA ASP A 112 -20.37 0.21 2.81
C ASP A 112 -19.97 -0.60 1.58
N TYR A 113 -19.50 -1.83 1.79
CA TYR A 113 -19.05 -2.66 0.67
C TYR A 113 -20.19 -2.94 -0.29
N ASP A 114 -21.29 -3.52 0.17
CA ASP A 114 -22.28 -4.11 -0.74
C ASP A 114 -23.03 -3.04 -1.54
N SER A 115 -23.31 -1.88 -0.96
CA SER A 115 -24.00 -0.78 -1.65
C SER A 115 -23.06 0.25 -2.28
N GLY A 116 -21.79 0.31 -1.86
CA GLY A 116 -20.86 1.36 -2.26
C GLY A 116 -21.20 2.75 -1.71
N LYS A 117 -22.15 2.85 -0.77
CA LYS A 117 -22.57 4.13 -0.19
C LYS A 117 -21.55 4.66 0.82
N LEU A 118 -21.38 5.98 0.85
CA LEU A 118 -20.62 6.66 1.88
C LEU A 118 -21.32 6.54 3.24
N LEU A 119 -20.64 5.93 4.21
CA LEU A 119 -21.06 5.84 5.60
C LEU A 119 -20.60 7.07 6.40
N GLY A 120 -19.41 7.56 6.11
CA GLY A 120 -18.84 8.71 6.79
C GLY A 120 -17.46 9.08 6.26
N LYS A 121 -16.93 10.19 6.77
CA LYS A 121 -15.59 10.67 6.44
C LYS A 121 -14.78 10.95 7.69
N LEU A 122 -13.51 10.53 7.66
CA LEU A 122 -12.53 10.87 8.68
C LEU A 122 -11.69 12.03 8.13
N LYS A 123 -11.71 13.17 8.82
CA LYS A 123 -10.82 14.29 8.49
C LYS A 123 -9.40 13.97 8.99
N THR A 124 -8.41 14.03 8.11
CA THR A 124 -7.02 13.68 8.44
C THR A 124 -6.10 14.91 8.43
N GLY A 125 -4.83 14.69 8.74
CA GLY A 125 -3.74 15.54 8.29
C GLY A 125 -3.60 15.56 6.76
N ALA A 126 -2.60 16.31 6.28
CA ALA A 126 -2.40 16.53 4.86
C ALA A 126 -1.94 15.25 4.13
N ALA A 127 -2.55 14.98 2.98
CA ALA A 127 -2.24 13.90 2.06
C ALA A 127 -2.28 12.50 2.69
N PRO A 128 -3.44 12.00 3.16
CA PRO A 128 -3.56 10.64 3.66
C PRO A 128 -3.18 9.61 2.58
N ARG A 129 -2.49 8.56 2.99
CA ARG A 129 -2.05 7.45 2.13
C ARG A 129 -2.29 6.11 2.83
N GLY A 130 -1.27 5.53 3.45
CA GLY A 130 -1.35 4.18 4.02
C GLY A 130 -2.29 4.16 5.22
N MET A 131 -3.08 3.09 5.33
CA MET A 131 -4.07 2.95 6.40
C MET A 131 -4.43 1.48 6.62
N VAL A 132 -4.76 1.14 7.86
CA VAL A 132 -5.14 -0.21 8.29
C VAL A 132 -6.23 -0.15 9.35
N PHE A 133 -7.19 -1.08 9.28
CA PHE A 133 -8.16 -1.29 10.35
C PHE A 133 -7.53 -2.02 11.52
N LEU A 134 -7.97 -1.68 12.74
CA LEU A 134 -7.51 -2.24 14.01
C LEU A 134 -8.72 -2.73 14.81
N ASP A 135 -8.48 -3.63 15.75
CA ASP A 135 -9.47 -4.03 16.77
C ASP A 135 -10.81 -4.49 16.15
N GLY A 136 -10.76 -5.31 15.10
CA GLY A 136 -11.95 -5.78 14.36
C GLY A 136 -12.73 -4.66 13.68
N GLY A 137 -12.05 -3.59 13.25
CA GLY A 137 -12.66 -2.44 12.58
C GLY A 137 -13.19 -1.38 13.53
N LYS A 138 -13.04 -1.51 14.85
CA LYS A 138 -13.41 -0.45 15.80
C LYS A 138 -12.56 0.80 15.59
N ASN A 139 -11.29 0.62 15.24
CA ASN A 139 -10.35 1.72 15.02
C ASN A 139 -9.74 1.65 13.62
N LEU A 140 -9.30 2.79 13.10
CA LEU A 140 -8.52 2.91 11.86
C LEU A 140 -7.25 3.70 12.15
N LEU A 141 -6.10 3.14 11.78
CA LEU A 141 -4.84 3.86 11.75
C LEU A 141 -4.59 4.42 10.35
N SER A 142 -4.23 5.70 10.26
CA SER A 142 -3.95 6.40 9.02
C SER A 142 -2.60 7.11 9.06
N LEU A 143 -1.96 7.18 7.90
CA LEU A 143 -0.73 7.92 7.65
C LEU A 143 -1.02 9.15 6.79
N SER A 144 -0.78 10.33 7.34
CA SER A 144 -0.88 11.60 6.62
C SER A 144 0.50 12.01 6.12
N PHE A 145 0.73 11.83 4.80
CA PHE A 145 2.04 11.93 4.15
C PHE A 145 2.67 13.31 4.31
N ASP A 146 2.07 14.37 3.78
CA ASP A 146 2.70 15.71 3.74
C ASP A 146 2.80 16.35 5.13
N SER A 147 1.90 15.95 6.03
CA SER A 147 1.94 16.42 7.41
C SER A 147 2.80 15.55 8.34
N GLY A 148 3.28 14.37 7.93
CA GLY A 148 4.09 13.52 8.80
C GLY A 148 3.39 13.11 10.11
N VAL A 149 2.10 12.76 10.03
CA VAL A 149 1.29 12.36 11.20
C VAL A 149 0.81 10.92 11.05
N ILE A 150 0.89 10.16 12.14
CA ILE A 150 0.22 8.88 12.32
C ILE A 150 -1.02 9.15 13.17
N GLU A 151 -2.21 8.81 12.70
CA GLU A 151 -3.47 9.17 13.34
C GLU A 151 -4.31 7.91 13.61
N LYS A 152 -4.91 7.81 14.79
CA LYS A 152 -5.86 6.75 15.15
C LYS A 152 -7.26 7.35 15.23
N PHE A 153 -8.19 6.74 14.54
CA PHE A 153 -9.59 7.12 14.52
C PHE A 153 -10.45 6.01 15.12
N GLU A 154 -11.48 6.39 15.86
CA GLU A 154 -12.58 5.50 16.21
C GLU A 154 -13.62 5.58 15.08
N VAL A 155 -13.98 4.42 14.54
CA VAL A 155 -14.66 4.31 13.25
C VAL A 155 -16.13 4.69 13.34
N ASP A 156 -16.84 4.35 14.42
CA ASP A 156 -18.30 4.55 14.48
C ASP A 156 -18.69 5.99 14.82
N SER A 157 -17.86 6.73 15.55
CA SER A 157 -18.06 8.15 15.85
C SER A 157 -17.33 9.10 14.89
N PHE A 158 -16.51 8.55 13.98
CA PHE A 158 -15.67 9.30 13.03
C PHE A 158 -14.66 10.27 13.69
N LYS A 159 -14.28 10.00 14.94
CA LYS A 159 -13.39 10.89 15.71
C LYS A 159 -11.96 10.41 15.69
N ARG A 160 -11.03 11.34 15.53
CA ARG A 160 -9.61 11.10 15.85
C ARG A 160 -9.47 10.96 17.37
N ILE A 161 -8.95 9.83 17.81
CA ILE A 161 -8.76 9.51 19.24
C ILE A 161 -7.30 9.58 19.68
N ASP A 162 -6.35 9.50 18.74
CA ASP A 162 -4.93 9.63 19.06
C ASP A 162 -4.13 10.11 17.82
N SER A 163 -2.94 10.66 18.04
CA SER A 163 -2.02 11.03 16.96
C SER A 163 -0.57 11.16 17.41
N ILE A 164 0.36 10.77 16.54
CA ILE A 164 1.80 11.00 16.70
C ILE A 164 2.27 11.87 15.54
N LYS A 165 2.79 13.06 15.84
CA LYS A 165 3.44 13.94 14.86
C LYS A 165 4.95 13.66 14.86
N ILE A 166 5.50 13.46 13.66
CA ILE A 166 6.95 13.37 13.47
C ILE A 166 7.40 14.55 12.61
N PRO A 167 8.28 15.42 13.12
CA PRO A 167 8.77 16.57 12.37
C PRO A 167 9.43 16.14 11.06
N LYS A 168 9.06 16.83 9.97
CA LYS A 168 9.56 16.59 8.61
C LYS A 168 9.36 15.16 8.09
N ALA A 169 8.44 14.38 8.66
CA ALA A 169 8.14 13.05 8.13
C ALA A 169 7.29 13.09 6.87
N CYS A 170 7.45 12.08 6.00
CA CYS A 170 6.57 11.79 4.88
C CYS A 170 6.04 10.35 5.00
N MET A 171 4.97 10.16 5.78
CA MET A 171 4.42 8.85 6.15
C MET A 171 3.73 8.17 4.96
N ARG A 172 4.22 7.01 4.53
CA ARG A 172 3.82 6.45 3.22
C ARG A 172 2.98 5.17 3.30
N HIS A 173 3.51 4.08 3.86
CA HIS A 173 2.85 2.77 3.88
C HIS A 173 2.87 2.19 5.29
N VAL A 174 1.85 1.40 5.62
CA VAL A 174 1.72 0.72 6.90
C VAL A 174 1.26 -0.72 6.70
N ILE A 175 1.86 -1.63 7.44
CA ILE A 175 1.46 -3.04 7.55
C ILE A 175 1.41 -3.44 9.03
N LEU A 176 0.62 -4.46 9.36
CA LEU A 176 0.48 -4.97 10.72
C LEU A 176 1.36 -6.21 10.95
N SER A 177 1.82 -6.39 12.18
CA SER A 177 2.31 -7.70 12.63
C SER A 177 1.17 -8.72 12.57
N LYS A 178 1.49 -10.01 12.42
CA LYS A 178 0.49 -11.08 12.34
C LYS A 178 -0.47 -11.12 13.53
N ASP A 179 0.02 -10.78 14.71
CA ASP A 179 -0.76 -10.70 15.95
C ASP A 179 -1.41 -9.34 16.19
N SER A 180 -1.28 -8.39 15.25
CA SER A 180 -1.79 -7.03 15.33
C SER A 180 -1.36 -6.24 16.58
N LYS A 181 -0.23 -6.61 17.21
CA LYS A 181 0.36 -5.84 18.32
C LYS A 181 1.22 -4.68 17.85
N TYR A 182 1.81 -4.80 16.67
CA TYR A 182 2.66 -3.78 16.07
C TYR A 182 2.17 -3.36 14.70
N ALA A 183 2.45 -2.11 14.35
CA ALA A 183 2.41 -1.62 12.98
C ALA A 183 3.82 -1.22 12.54
N PHE A 184 4.17 -1.54 11.29
CA PHE A 184 5.40 -1.10 10.65
C PHE A 184 5.09 -0.02 9.65
N ILE A 185 5.84 1.08 9.68
CA ILE A 185 5.50 2.30 8.93
C ILE A 185 6.72 2.82 8.20
N SER A 186 6.62 3.03 6.89
CA SER A 186 7.67 3.66 6.10
C SER A 186 7.56 5.19 6.15
N ASP A 187 8.66 5.87 6.49
CA ASP A 187 8.80 7.32 6.39
C ASP A 187 9.80 7.69 5.30
N MET A 188 9.24 8.25 4.23
CA MET A 188 9.94 8.55 3.01
C MET A 188 11.02 9.62 3.19
N TYR A 189 10.76 10.64 4.02
CA TYR A 189 11.69 11.75 4.21
C TYR A 189 12.84 11.36 5.13
N ASN A 190 12.53 10.77 6.28
CA ASN A 190 13.55 10.41 7.27
C ASN A 190 14.32 9.13 6.91
N CYS A 191 13.97 8.47 5.81
CA CYS A 191 14.59 7.23 5.33
C CYS A 191 14.51 6.12 6.39
N LYS A 192 13.32 5.92 6.97
CA LYS A 192 13.13 4.98 8.09
C LYS A 192 11.95 4.04 7.88
N VAL A 193 12.02 2.89 8.55
CA VAL A 193 10.86 2.09 8.92
C VAL A 193 10.71 2.16 10.44
N TYR A 194 9.54 2.56 10.92
CA TYR A 194 9.18 2.61 12.34
C TYR A 194 8.46 1.33 12.77
N LYS A 195 8.68 0.90 14.01
CA LYS A 195 7.86 -0.09 14.72
C LYS A 195 7.02 0.62 15.76
N LEU A 196 5.71 0.65 15.55
CA LEU A 196 4.71 1.24 16.43
C LEU A 196 4.05 0.14 17.25
N GLU A 197 4.10 0.24 18.58
CA GLU A 197 3.28 -0.58 19.47
C GLU A 197 1.85 -0.02 19.49
N LEU A 198 0.86 -0.84 19.15
CA LEU A 198 -0.51 -0.38 18.91
C LEU A 198 -1.32 -0.17 20.19
N ALA A 199 -1.03 -0.94 21.25
CA ALA A 199 -1.70 -0.82 22.54
C ALA A 199 -1.32 0.49 23.24
N ALA A 200 -0.02 0.76 23.37
CA ALA A 200 0.49 2.02 23.92
C ALA A 200 0.47 3.21 22.94
N PHE A 201 0.14 2.95 21.66
CA PHE A 201 0.23 3.91 20.55
C PHE A 201 1.56 4.69 20.56
N LYS A 202 2.67 3.95 20.59
CA LYS A 202 4.02 4.51 20.77
C LYS A 202 5.01 3.87 19.82
N ILE A 203 5.87 4.70 19.22
CA ILE A 203 6.99 4.19 18.43
C ILE A 203 8.05 3.64 19.38
N VAL A 204 8.32 2.34 19.27
CA VAL A 204 9.22 1.62 20.17
C VAL A 204 10.58 1.33 19.54
N SER A 205 10.68 1.33 18.22
CA SER A 205 11.94 1.15 17.51
C SER A 205 11.86 1.73 16.08
N SER A 206 13.02 1.88 15.44
CA SER A 206 13.12 2.27 14.04
C SER A 206 14.41 1.76 13.42
N VAL A 207 14.39 1.51 12.11
CA VAL A 207 15.57 1.21 11.32
C VAL A 207 15.74 2.24 10.21
N LYS A 208 16.98 2.72 10.01
CA LYS A 208 17.30 3.60 8.89
C LYS A 208 17.61 2.75 7.66
N ILE A 209 16.96 3.06 6.55
CA ILE A 209 17.14 2.39 5.26
C ILE A 209 17.53 3.39 4.17
N TYR A 210 17.60 2.94 2.92
CA TYR A 210 17.96 3.80 1.80
C TYR A 210 16.88 4.85 1.49
N ILE A 211 17.20 5.76 0.57
CA ILE A 211 16.47 7.01 0.37
C ILE A 211 15.06 6.76 -0.19
N ASN A 212 14.10 7.53 0.31
CA ASN A 212 12.70 7.51 -0.13
C ASN A 212 12.04 6.12 -0.03
N PRO A 213 11.97 5.52 1.17
CA PRO A 213 11.20 4.30 1.37
C PRO A 213 9.71 4.52 1.08
N ASN A 214 9.09 3.52 0.47
CA ASN A 214 7.70 3.59 0.05
C ASN A 214 6.89 2.35 0.45
N THR A 215 6.57 1.46 -0.48
CA THR A 215 5.79 0.26 -0.18
C THR A 215 6.64 -0.70 0.64
N ILE A 216 6.02 -1.23 1.69
CA ILE A 216 6.56 -2.28 2.54
C ILE A 216 5.56 -3.40 2.59
N ASP A 217 6.04 -4.63 2.65
CA ASP A 217 5.23 -5.82 2.87
C ASP A 217 5.95 -6.78 3.83
N MET A 218 5.24 -7.77 4.37
CA MET A 218 5.81 -8.68 5.36
C MET A 218 5.39 -10.12 5.10
N PHE A 219 6.33 -11.03 5.32
CA PHE A 219 6.06 -12.45 5.38
C PHE A 219 6.59 -13.06 6.67
N THR A 220 5.87 -14.03 7.22
CA THR A 220 6.26 -14.77 8.42
C THR A 220 6.54 -16.21 8.05
N SER A 221 7.78 -16.66 8.25
CA SER A 221 8.21 -18.05 8.04
C SER A 221 8.80 -18.61 9.33
N GLY A 222 8.36 -19.81 9.75
CA GLY A 222 8.93 -20.48 10.93
C GLY A 222 8.83 -19.67 12.25
N GLY A 223 7.88 -18.73 12.35
CA GLY A 223 7.73 -17.84 13.51
C GLY A 223 8.52 -16.53 13.41
N HIS A 224 9.40 -16.38 12.42
CA HIS A 224 10.16 -15.16 12.18
C HIS A 224 9.46 -14.30 11.12
N SER A 225 9.36 -13.00 11.37
CA SER A 225 8.72 -12.06 10.45
C SER A 225 9.75 -11.16 9.79
N PHE A 226 9.69 -11.06 8.46
CA PHE A 226 10.59 -10.24 7.66
C PHE A 226 9.80 -9.18 6.92
N ILE A 227 10.22 -7.92 7.05
CA ILE A 227 9.67 -6.79 6.32
C ILE A 227 10.54 -6.56 5.09
N PHE A 228 9.89 -6.54 3.93
CA PHE A 228 10.48 -6.19 2.65
C PHE A 228 10.13 -4.73 2.37
N ALA A 229 11.15 -3.89 2.20
CA ALA A 229 10.96 -2.46 2.04
C ALA A 229 11.59 -1.97 0.73
N SER A 230 10.76 -1.36 -0.11
CA SER A 230 11.16 -0.71 -1.34
C SER A 230 11.63 0.72 -1.06
N THR A 231 12.75 1.11 -1.66
CA THR A 231 13.31 2.46 -1.60
C THR A 231 13.57 3.01 -2.99
N ARG A 232 13.06 4.21 -3.24
CA ARG A 232 13.07 4.82 -4.58
C ARG A 232 14.47 5.28 -5.03
N GLY A 233 15.36 5.53 -4.08
CA GLY A 233 16.58 6.30 -4.33
C GLY A 233 16.31 7.82 -4.31
N PRO A 234 17.37 8.64 -4.46
CA PRO A 234 17.25 10.09 -4.41
C PRO A 234 16.36 10.62 -5.54
N ASN A 235 15.70 11.76 -5.30
CA ASN A 235 14.94 12.43 -6.36
C ASN A 235 15.89 12.93 -7.44
N ASN A 236 15.44 12.95 -8.69
CA ASN A 236 16.14 13.71 -9.71
C ASN A 236 16.17 15.19 -9.30
N PRO A 237 17.31 15.90 -9.47
CA PRO A 237 17.42 17.31 -9.08
C PRO A 237 16.40 18.24 -9.77
N LYS A 238 15.85 17.85 -10.92
CA LYS A 238 14.84 18.64 -11.65
C LYS A 238 13.42 18.40 -11.16
N ASP A 239 13.03 17.13 -11.01
CA ASP A 239 11.68 16.72 -10.65
C ASP A 239 11.69 15.25 -10.22
N TYR A 240 11.05 14.91 -9.11
CA TYR A 240 11.02 13.53 -8.62
C TYR A 240 10.33 12.54 -9.58
N THR A 241 9.46 13.03 -10.47
CA THR A 241 8.80 12.22 -11.51
C THR A 241 9.76 11.76 -12.61
N LYS A 242 10.96 12.35 -12.69
CA LYS A 242 11.99 11.94 -13.64
C LYS A 242 12.86 10.85 -13.05
N ARG A 243 13.46 10.05 -13.93
CA ARG A 243 14.47 9.04 -13.60
C ARG A 243 15.43 9.50 -12.50
N SER A 244 15.53 8.72 -11.43
CA SER A 244 16.49 8.96 -10.34
C SER A 244 17.93 8.88 -10.84
N PRO A 245 18.87 9.69 -10.32
CA PRO A 245 20.29 9.61 -10.70
C PRO A 245 20.97 8.32 -10.22
N SER A 246 20.33 7.53 -9.37
CA SER A 246 20.81 6.20 -8.96
C SER A 246 19.65 5.23 -8.82
N ASN A 247 19.91 3.94 -9.03
CA ASN A 247 18.90 2.92 -8.78
C ASN A 247 18.50 2.87 -7.30
N GLY A 248 17.27 2.42 -7.07
CA GLY A 248 16.76 2.18 -5.73
C GLY A 248 17.27 0.87 -5.14
N LYS A 249 16.81 0.58 -3.93
CA LYS A 249 17.19 -0.63 -3.19
C LYS A 249 15.98 -1.30 -2.57
N ILE A 250 16.08 -2.61 -2.39
CA ILE A 250 15.17 -3.37 -1.55
C ILE A 250 15.92 -3.77 -0.28
N HIS A 251 15.26 -3.59 0.86
CA HIS A 251 15.76 -4.01 2.16
C HIS A 251 14.89 -5.14 2.72
N ILE A 252 15.53 -6.15 3.29
CA ILE A 252 14.89 -7.17 4.12
C ILE A 252 15.27 -6.86 5.56
N ILE A 253 14.26 -6.67 6.41
CA ILE A 253 14.41 -6.24 7.80
C ILE A 253 13.79 -7.31 8.69
N ASP A 254 14.50 -7.75 9.72
CA ASP A 254 13.93 -8.58 10.77
C ASP A 254 12.98 -7.73 11.63
N ALA A 255 11.71 -8.14 11.69
CA ALA A 255 10.64 -7.33 12.28
C ALA A 255 10.72 -7.23 13.81
N ASP A 256 11.42 -8.16 14.46
CA ASP A 256 11.56 -8.20 15.91
C ASP A 256 12.68 -7.28 16.37
N THR A 257 13.87 -7.48 15.81
CA THR A 257 15.10 -6.74 16.13
C THR A 257 15.17 -5.39 15.42
N MET A 258 14.37 -5.17 14.37
CA MET A 258 14.47 -4.01 13.47
C MET A 258 15.88 -3.86 12.87
N SER A 259 16.53 -4.98 12.56
CA SER A 259 17.84 -5.01 11.93
C SER A 259 17.74 -5.37 10.45
N ILE A 260 18.63 -4.82 9.62
CA ILE A 260 18.68 -5.15 8.19
C ILE A 260 19.34 -6.52 8.04
N VAL A 261 18.59 -7.48 7.50
CA VAL A 261 19.09 -8.83 7.16
C VAL A 261 19.80 -8.79 5.81
N LYS A 262 19.22 -8.11 4.82
CA LYS A 262 19.77 -8.05 3.47
C LYS A 262 19.42 -6.73 2.79
N THR A 263 20.28 -6.28 1.90
CA THR A 263 20.01 -5.17 0.99
C THR A 263 20.54 -5.53 -0.39
N PHE A 264 19.76 -5.23 -1.42
CA PHE A 264 20.18 -5.38 -2.81
C PHE A 264 19.62 -4.25 -3.67
N TYR A 265 20.22 -4.05 -4.85
CA TYR A 265 19.77 -3.06 -5.81
C TYR A 265 18.55 -3.59 -6.56
N GLY A 266 17.60 -2.69 -6.83
CA GLY A 266 16.62 -2.88 -7.91
C GLY A 266 17.00 -2.03 -9.12
N GLY A 267 16.00 -1.69 -9.93
CA GLY A 267 16.08 -0.69 -10.99
C GLY A 267 15.83 0.74 -10.50
N ASN A 268 15.28 1.56 -11.38
CA ASN A 268 15.02 2.97 -11.15
C ASN A 268 13.65 3.22 -10.53
N GLN A 269 13.66 3.89 -9.38
CA GLN A 269 12.47 4.18 -8.60
C GLN A 269 11.59 2.95 -8.26
N PRO A 270 12.13 1.92 -7.57
CA PRO A 270 11.30 0.87 -6.97
C PRO A 270 10.13 1.50 -6.20
N THR A 271 8.90 1.03 -6.45
CA THR A 271 7.69 1.65 -5.89
C THR A 271 6.67 0.64 -5.39
N GLY A 272 6.00 -0.12 -6.27
CA GLY A 272 5.15 -1.23 -5.85
C GLY A 272 6.03 -2.38 -5.38
N LEU A 273 5.65 -3.04 -4.29
CA LEU A 273 6.33 -4.22 -3.74
C LEU A 273 5.29 -5.12 -3.09
N ASP A 274 5.43 -6.43 -3.25
CA ASP A 274 4.58 -7.43 -2.62
C ASP A 274 5.32 -8.76 -2.50
N VAL A 275 4.97 -9.56 -1.49
CA VAL A 275 5.46 -10.92 -1.28
C VAL A 275 4.33 -11.91 -1.60
N SER A 276 4.65 -13.04 -2.22
CA SER A 276 3.62 -14.03 -2.56
C SER A 276 2.98 -14.62 -1.30
N PRO A 277 1.72 -15.11 -1.38
CA PRO A 277 1.00 -15.64 -0.21
C PRO A 277 1.72 -16.79 0.51
N ASP A 278 2.51 -17.57 -0.21
CA ASP A 278 3.33 -18.67 0.31
C ASP A 278 4.74 -18.24 0.74
N GLY A 279 5.08 -16.96 0.55
CA GLY A 279 6.38 -16.37 0.86
C GLY A 279 7.53 -16.84 0.00
N SER A 280 7.27 -17.55 -1.11
CA SER A 280 8.31 -18.10 -1.97
C SER A 280 8.83 -17.08 -3.00
N LEU A 281 8.09 -16.00 -3.27
CA LEU A 281 8.41 -14.99 -4.26
C LEU A 281 8.30 -13.57 -3.70
N LEU A 282 9.19 -12.71 -4.15
CA LEU A 282 9.13 -11.26 -3.98
C LEU A 282 9.00 -10.61 -5.35
N CYS A 283 8.06 -9.67 -5.50
CA CYS A 283 7.93 -8.88 -6.71
C CYS A 283 7.96 -7.39 -6.37
N PHE A 284 8.64 -6.60 -7.19
CA PHE A 284 8.55 -5.14 -7.12
C PHE A 284 8.64 -4.51 -8.50
N SER A 285 8.08 -3.30 -8.64
CA SER A 285 8.07 -2.52 -9.87
C SER A 285 9.16 -1.46 -9.86
N ASN A 286 9.93 -1.34 -10.95
CA ASN A 286 10.81 -0.20 -11.17
C ASN A 286 10.05 0.86 -11.96
N PHE A 287 9.51 1.84 -11.24
CA PHE A 287 8.53 2.79 -11.77
C PHE A 287 9.03 3.56 -12.99
N GLN A 288 10.31 3.89 -13.05
CA GLN A 288 10.92 4.65 -14.16
C GLN A 288 11.66 3.77 -15.19
N ASP A 289 11.64 2.44 -15.02
CA ASP A 289 12.14 1.48 -16.02
C ASP A 289 11.01 0.75 -16.75
N ALA A 290 9.74 0.97 -16.37
CA ALA A 290 8.57 0.30 -16.92
C ALA A 290 8.68 -1.24 -16.90
N ASN A 291 9.23 -1.80 -15.82
CA ASN A 291 9.34 -3.24 -15.62
C ASN A 291 9.07 -3.65 -14.17
N ILE A 292 8.98 -4.96 -13.95
CA ILE A 292 9.01 -5.60 -12.64
C ILE A 292 10.20 -6.54 -12.54
N GLU A 293 10.63 -6.77 -11.31
CA GLU A 293 11.58 -7.82 -10.98
C GLU A 293 10.90 -8.84 -10.07
N LEU A 294 11.11 -10.13 -10.38
CA LEU A 294 10.55 -11.26 -9.66
C LEU A 294 11.70 -12.11 -9.11
N TYR A 295 11.74 -12.25 -7.79
CA TYR A 295 12.78 -12.97 -7.06
C TYR A 295 12.19 -14.18 -6.36
N LYS A 296 12.97 -15.27 -6.31
CA LYS A 296 12.71 -16.37 -5.39
C LYS A 296 13.29 -16.03 -4.02
N ILE A 297 12.49 -16.24 -2.98
CA ILE A 297 12.92 -16.13 -1.58
C ILE A 297 13.41 -17.51 -1.13
N THR A 298 14.61 -17.55 -0.56
CA THR A 298 15.18 -18.74 0.07
C THR A 298 15.56 -18.39 1.49
N CYS A 299 15.05 -19.16 2.46
CA CYS A 299 15.51 -19.11 3.83
C CYS A 299 16.67 -20.11 3.94
N GLU A 300 17.90 -19.60 4.00
CA GLU A 300 19.07 -20.37 4.45
C GLU A 300 19.26 -20.18 5.95
#